data_AF-A0A967A7Y0-F1
#
_entry.id   AF-A0A967A7Y0-F1
#
_cell.length_a   1.000
_cell.length_b   1.000
_cell.length_c   1.000
_cell.angle_alpha   90.00
_cell.angle_beta   90.00
_cell.angle_gamma   90.00
#
_symmetry.space_group_name_H-M   'P 1'
#
loop_
_entity.id
_entity.type
_entity.pdbx_description
1 polymer ?
#
loop_
_entity_poly.entity_id
_entity_poly.type
_entity_poly.pdbx_seq_one_letter_code
_entity_poly.pdbx_strand_id
1 'polypeptide(L)' 'MALIYRLDQVLAMIREECAQAGSQYQWATKHKLSPAYVSDVIKGRRNPGPAVLKALKLEAVTQYREVR' A
#
# COMPACT_ATOMS: atom_id res chain seq x y z
N MET A 1 -13.98 -14.89 -4.87
CA MET A 1 -12.61 -15.32 -4.54
C MET A 1 -11.80 -14.07 -4.27
N ALA A 2 -11.25 -13.88 -3.06
CA ALA A 2 -10.42 -12.72 -2.76
C ALA A 2 -9.05 -12.90 -3.42
N LEU A 3 -8.56 -11.86 -4.10
CA LEU A 3 -7.20 -11.87 -4.64
C LEU A 3 -6.21 -11.60 -3.50
N ILE A 4 -5.13 -12.38 -3.53
CA ILE A 4 -4.03 -12.29 -2.59
C ILE A 4 -2.86 -11.60 -3.29
N TYR A 5 -2.40 -10.51 -2.68
CA TYR A 5 -1.28 -9.72 -3.19
C TYR A 5 -0.04 -9.90 -2.31
N ARG A 6 1.11 -10.03 -2.96
CA ARG A 6 2.41 -9.92 -2.30
C ARG A 6 2.74 -8.46 -2.01
N LEU A 7 3.66 -8.22 -1.07
CA LEU A 7 4.06 -6.88 -0.68
C LEU A 7 4.55 -6.02 -1.86
N ASP A 8 5.34 -6.58 -2.78
CA ASP A 8 5.85 -5.88 -3.96
C ASP A 8 4.73 -5.39 -4.88
N GLN A 9 3.67 -6.19 -5.04
CA GLN A 9 2.49 -5.82 -5.82
C GLN A 9 1.73 -4.67 -5.15
N VAL A 10 1.55 -4.73 -3.83
CA VAL A 10 0.92 -3.64 -3.07
C VAL A 10 1.72 -2.34 -3.20
N LEU A 11 3.06 -2.41 -3.10
CA LEU A 11 3.91 -1.22 -3.28
C LEU A 11 3.83 -0.65 -4.70
N ALA A 12 3.70 -1.50 -5.73
CA ALA A 12 3.49 -1.06 -7.10
C ALA A 12 2.15 -0.31 -7.25
N MET A 13 1.07 -0.85 -6.68
CA MET A 13 -0.24 -0.18 -6.67
C MET A 13 -0.17 1.21 -6.01
N ILE A 14 0.51 1.34 -4.87
CA ILE A 14 0.68 2.64 -4.21
C ILE A 14 1.38 3.63 -5.14
N ARG A 15 2.44 3.21 -5.86
CA ARG A 15 3.17 4.07 -6.79
C ARG A 15 2.29 4.51 -7.97
N GLU A 16 1.50 3.60 -8.51
CA GLU A 16 0.57 3.89 -9.61
C GLU A 16 -0.52 4.89 -9.17
N GLU A 17 -1.14 4.65 -8.02
CA GLU A 17 -2.12 5.56 -7.41
C GLU A 17 -1.54 6.95 -7.14
N CYS A 18 -0.28 7.02 -6.68
CA CYS A 18 0.44 8.28 -6.51
C CYS A 18 0.65 9.01 -7.86
N ALA A 19 0.96 8.27 -8.93
CA ALA A 19 1.12 8.83 -10.27
C ALA A 19 -0.22 9.34 -10.83
N GLN A 20 -1.31 8.57 -10.66
CA GLN A 20 -2.65 8.96 -11.09
C GLN A 20 -3.19 10.18 -10.32
N ALA A 21 -2.83 10.33 -9.05
CA ALA A 21 -3.15 11.51 -8.26
C ALA A 21 -2.27 12.74 -8.57
N GLY A 22 -1.26 12.59 -9.43
CA GLY A 22 -0.30 13.62 -9.82
C GLY A 22 0.98 13.64 -8.97
N SER A 23 0.91 13.21 -7.70
CA SER A 23 2.08 13.04 -6.86
C SER A 23 1.77 12.21 -5.61
N GLN A 24 2.84 11.70 -4.98
CA GLN A 24 2.74 11.05 -3.67
C GLN A 24 2.13 11.97 -2.60
N TYR A 25 2.48 13.26 -2.61
CA TYR A 25 1.95 14.23 -1.64
C TYR A 25 0.44 14.43 -1.81
N GLN A 26 -0.02 14.59 -3.06
CA GLN A 26 -1.45 14.76 -3.38
C GLN A 26 -2.25 13.51 -3.01
N TRP A 27 -1.74 12.32 -3.33
CA TRP A 27 -2.38 11.05 -2.95
C TRP A 27 -2.46 10.91 -1.43
N ALA A 28 -1.35 11.14 -0.71
CA ALA A 28 -1.34 11.07 0.75
C ALA A 28 -2.35 12.04 1.37
N THR A 29 -2.41 13.28 0.88
CA THR A 29 -3.33 14.32 1.37
C THR A 29 -4.79 13.93 1.12
N LYS A 30 -5.12 13.47 -0.10
CA LYS A 30 -6.46 12.96 -0.46
C LYS A 30 -6.95 11.88 0.51
N HIS A 31 -6.05 11.00 0.94
CA HIS A 31 -6.36 9.91 1.86
C HIS A 31 -6.11 10.23 3.34
N LYS A 32 -5.80 11.50 3.69
CA LYS A 32 -5.50 11.96 5.06
C LYS A 32 -4.35 11.17 5.72
N LEU A 33 -3.34 10.82 4.93
CA LEU A 33 -2.13 10.13 5.35
C LEU A 33 -0.96 11.11 5.43
N SER A 34 0.00 10.84 6.31
CA SER A 34 1.26 11.58 6.32
C SER A 34 2.08 11.27 5.06
N PRO A 35 2.57 12.28 4.31
CA PRO A 35 3.45 12.05 3.16
C PRO A 35 4.74 11.30 3.54
N ALA A 36 5.27 11.55 4.74
CA ALA A 36 6.45 10.84 5.25
C ALA A 36 6.15 9.36 5.47
N TYR A 37 4.99 9.04 6.06
CA TYR A 37 4.55 7.65 6.22
C TYR A 37 4.41 6.93 4.88
N VAL A 38 3.77 7.55 3.89
CA VAL A 38 3.65 6.98 2.54
C VAL A 38 5.03 6.79 1.91
N SER A 39 5.98 7.71 2.13
CA SER A 39 7.35 7.58 1.62
C SER A 39 8.07 6.37 2.24
N ASP A 40 7.95 6.20 3.56
CA ASP A 40 8.56 5.06 4.26
C ASP A 40 7.99 3.73 3.77
N VAL A 41 6.68 3.67 3.51
CA VAL A 41 6.02 2.49 2.94
C VAL A 41 6.54 2.21 1.53
N ILE A 42 6.54 3.19 0.63
CA ILE A 42 7.02 3.03 -0.76
C ILE A 42 8.49 2.61 -0.81
N LYS A 43 9.31 3.08 0.16
CA LYS A 43 10.73 2.73 0.30
C LYS A 43 10.96 1.39 1.01
N GLY A 44 9.90 0.71 1.46
CA GLY A 44 10.00 -0.56 2.18
C GLY A 44 10.58 -0.44 3.59
N ARG A 45 10.67 0.77 4.16
CA ARG A 45 11.13 1.01 5.55
C ARG A 45 10.05 0.64 6.57
N ARG A 46 8.79 0.62 6.14
CA ARG A 46 7.62 0.23 6.92
C ARG A 46 6.67 -0.60 6.05
N ASN A 47 6.00 -1.58 6.66
CA ASN A 47 4.92 -2.28 5.99
C ASN A 47 3.69 -1.35 5.80
N PRO A 48 2.88 -1.55 4.75
CA PRO A 48 1.59 -0.89 4.61
C PRO A 48 0.69 -1.22 5.81
N GLY A 49 0.24 -0.19 6.51
CA GLY A 49 -0.65 -0.31 7.65
C GLY A 49 -2.11 -0.12 7.25
N PRO A 50 -3.05 -0.27 8.21
CA PRO A 50 -4.49 -0.26 7.93
C PRO A 50 -4.97 0.96 7.15
N ALA A 51 -4.39 2.14 7.41
CA ALA A 51 -4.81 3.37 6.74
C ALA A 51 -4.44 3.40 5.24
N VAL A 52 -3.25 2.91 4.87
CA VAL A 52 -2.83 2.78 3.46
C VAL A 52 -3.59 1.66 2.77
N LEU A 53 -3.77 0.52 3.44
CA LEU A 53 -4.53 -0.60 2.88
C LEU A 53 -5.99 -0.21 2.64
N LYS A 54 -6.62 0.53 3.56
CA LYS A 54 -7.96 1.09 3.37
C LYS A 54 -8.05 2.01 2.15
N ALA A 55 -7.02 2.82 1.88
CA ALA A 55 -6.97 3.68 0.69
C ALA A 55 -7.00 2.85 -0.62
N LEU A 56 -6.39 1.68 -0.61
CA LEU A 56 -6.39 0.71 -1.71
C LEU A 56 -7.57 -0.28 -1.69
N LYS A 57 -8.47 -0.17 -0.70
CA LYS A 57 -9.55 -1.15 -0.43
C LYS A 57 -9.01 -2.58 -0.21
N LEU A 58 -7.85 -2.68 0.43
CA LEU A 58 -7.22 -3.91 0.84
C LEU A 58 -7.30 -4.07 2.36
N GLU A 59 -7.10 -5.30 2.82
CA GLU A 59 -6.90 -5.66 4.22
C GLU A 59 -5.62 -6.46 4.38
N ALA A 60 -4.99 -6.38 5.55
CA ALA A 60 -3.80 -7.17 5.85
C ALA A 60 -4.24 -8.59 6.27
N VAL A 61 -3.72 -9.59 5.57
CA VAL A 61 -3.90 -11.00 5.91
C VAL A 61 -2.55 -11.66 6.10
N THR A 62 -2.47 -12.60 7.05
CA THR A 62 -1.26 -13.43 7.20
C THR A 62 -1.35 -14.58 6.20
N GLN A 63 -0.31 -14.78 5.39
CA GLN A 63 -0.30 -15.85 4.38
C GLN A 63 0.81 -16.85 4.65
N TYR A 64 0.43 -18.12 4.54
CA TYR A 64 1.31 -19.26 4.59
C TYR A 64 0.95 -20.16 3.43
N ARG A 65 1.94 -20.87 2.91
CA ARG A 65 1.81 -21.77 1.77
C ARG A 65 2.16 -23.19 2.18
N GLU A 66 2.03 -24.08 1.22
CA GLU A 66 2.19 -25.53 1.34
C GLU A 66 3.38 -25.96 2.21
N VAL A 67 3.07 -26.87 3.13
CA VAL A 67 4.06 -27.75 3.74
C VAL A 67 3.89 -29.08 3.00
N ARG A 68 4.90 -29.48 2.24
CA ARG A 68 4.94 -30.81 1.65
C ARG A 68 5.13 -31.86 2.72
#